data_AF-A0A7Y4TIV3-F1
#
_entry.id   AF-A0A7Y4TIV3-F1
#
_cell.length_a   1.000
_cell.length_b   1.000
_cell.length_c   1.000
_cell.angle_alpha   90.00
_cell.angle_beta   90.00
_cell.angle_gamma   90.00
#
_symmetry.space_group_name_H-M   'P 1'
#
loop_
_entity.id
_entity.type
_entity.pdbx_description
1 polymer ?
#
loop_
_entity_poly.entity_id
_entity_poly.type
_entity_poly.pdbx_seq_one_letter_code
_entity_poly.pdbx_strand_id
1 'polypeptide(L)'
;MPIAGVTFGDMYFVHRVHASEAIHFHELVHVVQWSTLGVDEFLLTYALGIAQHGYVQSPLEAIAFDLQARFEQHGALDGVVEHVARHAVDTREAASAVFSAYGLRMVG
;
A
#
# COMPACT_ATOMS: atom_id res chain seq x y z
N MET A 1 -15.66 2.48 -7.62
CA MET A 1 -14.92 2.33 -8.90
C MET A 1 -14.63 0.84 -9.09
N PRO A 2 -14.63 0.29 -10.32
CA PRO A 2 -14.24 -1.10 -10.52
C PRO A 2 -12.76 -1.30 -10.12
N ILE A 3 -12.44 -2.48 -9.59
CA ILE A 3 -11.08 -2.86 -9.19
C ILE A 3 -10.24 -3.01 -10.47
N ALA A 4 -9.23 -2.15 -10.64
CA ALA A 4 -8.36 -2.14 -11.81
C ALA A 4 -7.19 -3.13 -11.68
N GLY A 5 -6.71 -3.34 -10.45
CA GLY A 5 -5.67 -4.29 -10.12
C GLY A 5 -5.76 -4.77 -8.67
N VAL A 6 -4.98 -5.79 -8.34
CA VAL A 6 -4.84 -6.32 -6.99
C VAL A 6 -3.48 -6.97 -6.83
N THR A 7 -2.87 -6.78 -5.66
CA THR A 7 -1.57 -7.35 -5.30
C THR A 7 -1.69 -8.40 -4.18
N PHE A 8 -0.97 -9.50 -4.35
CA PHE A 8 -0.82 -10.59 -3.38
C PHE A 8 0.67 -10.94 -3.25
N GLY A 9 1.32 -10.44 -2.19
CA GLY A 9 2.74 -10.69 -1.98
C GLY A 9 3.61 -10.03 -3.04
N ASP A 10 4.34 -10.86 -3.78
CA ASP A 10 5.22 -10.47 -4.90
C ASP A 10 4.55 -10.54 -6.27
N MET A 11 3.25 -10.88 -6.32
CA MET A 11 2.48 -11.03 -7.54
C MET A 11 1.30 -10.06 -7.58
N TYR A 12 1.06 -9.43 -8.73
CA TYR A 12 -0.13 -8.62 -8.93
C TYR A 12 -0.87 -9.00 -10.21
N PHE A 13 -2.17 -8.69 -10.24
CA PHE A 13 -3.05 -8.93 -11.37
C PHE A 13 -3.69 -7.60 -11.77
N VAL A 14 -3.69 -7.29 -13.06
CA VAL A 14 -4.35 -6.10 -13.60
C VAL A 14 -5.40 -6.53 -14.60
N HIS A 15 -6.59 -5.95 -14.49
CA HIS A 15 -7.65 -6.19 -15.45
C HIS A 15 -7.27 -5.57 -16.79
N ARG A 16 -7.27 -6.38 -17.87
CA ARG A 16 -6.76 -5.98 -19.20
C ARG A 16 -7.35 -4.68 -19.73
N VAL A 17 -8.62 -4.40 -19.47
CA VAL A 17 -9.31 -3.18 -19.95
C VAL A 17 -8.83 -1.91 -19.24
N HIS A 18 -8.27 -2.05 -18.04
CA HIS A 18 -7.76 -0.94 -17.22
C HIS A 18 -6.22 -0.90 -17.18
N ALA A 19 -5.55 -1.78 -17.93
CA ALA A 19 -4.11 -1.89 -17.90
C ALA A 19 -3.44 -0.63 -18.47
N SER A 20 -2.63 0.01 -17.64
CA SER A 20 -1.71 1.09 -18.00
C SER A 20 -0.43 0.93 -17.19
N GLU A 21 0.66 1.55 -17.63
CA GLU A 21 1.92 1.58 -16.86
C GLU A 21 1.70 2.15 -15.45
N ALA A 22 0.81 3.13 -15.32
CA ALA A 22 0.46 3.74 -14.03
C ALA A 22 -0.24 2.75 -13.08
N ILE A 23 -1.18 1.95 -13.59
CA ILE A 23 -1.83 0.90 -12.77
C ILE A 23 -0.81 -0.18 -12.39
N HIS A 24 0.08 -0.58 -13.29
CA HIS A 24 1.18 -1.50 -12.93
C HIS A 24 2.10 -0.92 -11.86
N PHE A 25 2.42 0.37 -11.96
CA PHE A 25 3.21 1.07 -10.95
C PHE A 25 2.51 1.11 -9.59
N HIS A 26 1.21 1.38 -9.55
CA HIS A 26 0.41 1.34 -8.31
C HIS A 26 0.49 -0.04 -7.63
N GLU A 27 0.30 -1.11 -8.38
CA GLU A 27 0.42 -2.47 -7.83
C GLU A 27 1.86 -2.79 -7.35
N LEU A 28 2.88 -2.29 -8.05
CA LEU A 28 4.28 -2.44 -7.59
C LEU A 28 4.55 -1.70 -6.27
N VAL A 29 3.88 -0.58 -6.00
CA VAL A 29 3.94 0.06 -4.67
C VAL A 29 3.44 -0.90 -3.59
N HIS A 30 2.35 -1.61 -3.84
CA HIS A 30 1.84 -2.63 -2.90
C HIS A 30 2.80 -3.82 -2.75
N VAL A 31 3.50 -4.24 -3.81
CA VAL A 31 4.54 -5.27 -3.70
C VAL A 31 5.65 -4.84 -2.74
N VAL A 32 6.11 -3.58 -2.83
CA VAL A 32 7.12 -3.05 -1.90
C VAL A 32 6.57 -2.99 -0.47
N GLN A 33 5.35 -2.50 -0.27
CA GLN A 33 4.70 -2.47 1.05
C GLN A 33 4.60 -3.88 1.66
N TRP A 34 4.14 -4.86 0.89
CA TRP A 34 4.01 -6.24 1.33
C TRP A 34 5.37 -6.86 1.68
N SER A 35 6.37 -6.68 0.81
CA SER A 35 7.73 -7.19 1.08
C SER A 35 8.37 -6.55 2.32
N THR A 36 8.00 -5.31 2.63
CA THR A 36 8.52 -4.57 3.79
C THR A 36 7.91 -5.03 5.10
N LEU A 37 6.59 -5.27 5.11
CA LEU A 37 5.84 -5.58 6.34
C LEU A 37 5.66 -7.09 6.57
N GLY A 38 5.75 -7.90 5.51
CA GLY A 38 5.28 -9.28 5.55
C GLY A 38 3.74 -9.36 5.53
N VAL A 39 3.22 -10.59 5.47
CA VAL A 39 1.79 -10.85 5.23
C VAL A 39 0.90 -10.28 6.33
N ASP A 40 1.18 -10.62 7.58
CA ASP A 40 0.27 -10.33 8.69
C ASP A 40 0.23 -8.83 9.02
N GLU A 41 1.39 -8.20 9.14
CA GLU A 41 1.46 -6.75 9.41
C GLU A 41 0.89 -5.93 8.25
N PHE A 42 1.10 -6.34 6.99
CA PHE A 42 0.49 -5.66 5.84
C PHE A 42 -1.04 -5.73 5.91
N LEU A 43 -1.62 -6.92 6.06
CA LEU A 43 -3.07 -7.10 6.06
C LEU A 43 -3.75 -6.36 7.21
N LEU A 44 -3.17 -6.40 8.41
CA LEU A 44 -3.71 -5.69 9.57
C LEU A 44 -3.61 -4.17 9.42
N THR A 45 -2.45 -3.67 8.96
CA THR A 45 -2.24 -2.23 8.71
C THR A 45 -3.19 -1.72 7.63
N TYR A 46 -3.33 -2.46 6.53
CA TYR A 46 -4.21 -2.13 5.41
C TYR A 46 -5.69 -2.13 5.82
N ALA A 47 -6.15 -3.19 6.50
CA ALA A 47 -7.52 -3.32 6.96
C ALA A 47 -7.90 -2.21 7.96
N LEU A 48 -7.01 -1.90 8.91
CA LEU A 48 -7.26 -0.81 9.86
C LEU A 48 -7.33 0.55 9.15
N GLY A 49 -6.41 0.82 8.20
CA GLY A 49 -6.42 2.04 7.41
C GLY A 49 -7.74 2.24 6.66
N ILE A 50 -8.25 1.18 6.02
CA ILE A 50 -9.56 1.20 5.36
C ILE A 50 -10.69 1.42 6.36
N ALA A 51 -10.67 0.74 7.52
CA ALA A 51 -11.72 0.87 8.53
C ALA A 51 -11.80 2.29 9.11
N GLN A 52 -10.67 2.99 9.23
CA GLN A 52 -10.60 4.33 9.81
C GLN A 52 -10.83 5.46 8.79
N HIS A 53 -10.39 5.27 7.54
CA HIS A 53 -10.32 6.36 6.56
C HIS A 53 -11.10 6.07 5.26
N GLY A 54 -11.59 4.84 5.08
CA GLY A 54 -12.09 4.37 3.79
C GLY A 54 -10.95 4.05 2.82
N TYR A 55 -11.30 3.54 1.63
CA TYR A 55 -10.33 3.01 0.68
C TYR A 55 -9.32 4.06 0.18
N VAL A 56 -9.81 5.14 -0.44
CA VAL A 56 -8.94 6.14 -1.11
C VAL A 56 -8.03 6.89 -0.12
N GLN A 57 -8.49 7.09 1.11
CA GLN A 57 -7.76 7.83 2.14
C GLN A 57 -7.01 6.89 3.10
N SER A 58 -7.08 5.57 2.91
CA SER A 58 -6.26 4.62 3.66
C SER A 58 -4.79 4.97 3.42
N PRO A 59 -3.92 5.07 4.44
CA PRO A 59 -2.56 5.57 4.27
C PRO A 59 -1.75 4.83 3.21
N LEU A 60 -1.85 3.49 3.16
CA LEU A 60 -1.13 2.67 2.18
C LEU A 60 -1.64 2.89 0.75
N GLU A 61 -2.93 3.16 0.56
CA GLU A 61 -3.53 3.50 -0.74
C GLU A 61 -3.22 4.95 -1.13
N ALA A 62 -3.28 5.88 -0.19
CA ALA A 62 -3.09 7.30 -0.43
C ALA A 62 -1.68 7.60 -0.97
N ILE A 63 -0.64 6.98 -0.40
CA ILE A 63 0.72 7.09 -0.96
C ILE A 63 0.84 6.41 -2.33
N ALA A 64 0.15 5.28 -2.57
CA ALA A 64 0.18 4.61 -3.85
C ALA A 64 -0.44 5.48 -4.95
N PHE A 65 -1.58 6.12 -4.68
CA PHE A 65 -2.21 7.07 -5.59
C PHE A 65 -1.35 8.32 -5.83
N ASP A 66 -0.71 8.88 -4.79
CA ASP A 66 0.21 10.02 -4.96
C ASP A 66 1.39 9.67 -5.86
N LEU A 67 2.04 8.54 -5.59
CA LEU A 67 3.17 8.08 -6.39
C LEU A 67 2.75 7.70 -7.81
N GLN A 68 1.57 7.11 -8.00
CA GLN A 68 1.00 6.86 -9.32
C GLN A 68 0.86 8.18 -10.10
N ALA A 69 0.24 9.20 -9.50
CA ALA A 69 0.04 10.49 -10.16
C ALA A 69 1.38 11.16 -10.51
N ARG A 70 2.39 11.03 -9.65
CA ARG A 70 3.75 11.54 -9.91
C ARG A 70 4.45 10.75 -11.02
N PHE A 71 4.27 9.43 -11.06
CA PHE A 71 4.79 8.57 -12.13
C PHE A 71 4.16 8.93 -13.49
N GLU A 72 2.85 9.17 -13.54
CA GLU A 72 2.16 9.63 -14.74
C GLU A 72 2.69 10.97 -15.27
N GLN A 73 3.15 11.85 -14.37
CA GLN A 73 3.67 13.18 -14.73
C GLN A 73 5.15 13.19 -15.09
N HIS A 74 5.96 12.34 -14.45
CA HIS A 74 7.43 12.46 -14.47
C HIS A 74 8.15 11.18 -14.89
N GLY A 75 7.45 10.05 -15.04
CA GLY A 75 8.04 8.74 -15.27
C GLY A 75 8.75 8.20 -14.03
N ALA A 76 9.94 7.63 -14.22
CA ALA A 76 10.70 7.01 -13.14
C ALA A 76 10.99 8.01 -11.99
N LEU A 77 10.78 7.55 -10.76
CA LEU A 77 11.00 8.31 -9.53
C LEU A 77 12.19 7.74 -8.78
N ASP A 78 13.18 8.57 -8.46
CA ASP A 78 14.35 8.16 -7.69
C ASP A 78 13.99 7.84 -6.23
N GLY A 79 14.58 6.78 -5.68
CA GLY A 79 14.40 6.38 -4.27
C GLY A 79 12.99 5.95 -3.89
N VAL A 80 12.16 5.58 -4.87
CA VAL A 80 10.75 5.23 -4.64
C VAL A 80 10.60 4.04 -3.70
N VAL A 81 11.46 3.03 -3.82
CA VAL A 81 11.38 1.81 -2.99
C VAL A 81 11.66 2.15 -1.53
N GLU A 82 12.72 2.90 -1.25
CA GLU A 82 13.08 3.32 0.11
C GLU A 82 12.01 4.23 0.72
N HIS A 83 11.39 5.08 -0.10
CA HIS A 83 10.30 5.96 0.34
C HIS A 83 9.05 5.16 0.71
N VAL A 84 8.62 4.22 -0.15
CA VAL A 84 7.47 3.35 0.11
C VAL A 84 7.69 2.48 1.33
N ALA A 85 8.88 1.86 1.46
CA ALA A 85 9.20 1.01 2.60
C ALA A 85 9.14 1.78 3.93
N ARG A 86 9.72 2.98 3.97
CA ARG A 86 9.68 3.84 5.16
C ARG A 86 8.25 4.21 5.55
N HIS A 87 7.47 4.67 4.58
CA HIS A 87 6.07 5.00 4.81
C HIS A 87 5.26 3.79 5.31
N ALA A 88 5.52 2.59 4.77
CA ALA A 88 4.85 1.37 5.21
C ALA A 88 5.15 1.07 6.68
N VAL A 89 6.42 1.16 7.11
CA VAL A 89 6.83 0.98 8.51
C VAL A 89 6.17 2.03 9.40
N ASP A 90 6.21 3.31 9.04
CA ASP A 90 5.61 4.39 9.82
C ASP A 90 4.09 4.19 10.00
N THR A 91 3.42 3.75 8.93
CA THR A 91 1.98 3.43 8.95
C THR A 91 1.69 2.23 9.86
N ARG A 92 2.53 1.19 9.79
CA ARG A 92 2.41 0.00 10.64
C ARG A 92 2.60 0.31 12.11
N GLU A 93 3.53 1.20 12.46
CA GLU A 93 3.74 1.64 13.84
C GLU A 93 2.52 2.42 14.37
N ALA A 94 1.95 3.31 13.55
CA ALA A 94 0.71 4.00 13.89
C ALA A 94 -0.46 3.01 14.09
N ALA A 95 -0.59 2.01 13.22
CA ALA A 95 -1.59 0.95 13.36
C ALA A 95 -1.37 0.13 14.64
N SER A 96 -0.13 -0.26 14.93
CA SER A 96 0.25 -1.04 16.12
C SER A 96 -0.09 -0.31 17.42
N ALA A 97 0.04 1.02 17.45
CA ALA A 97 -0.37 1.84 18.58
C ALA A 97 -1.89 1.76 18.83
N VAL A 98 -2.70 1.74 17.77
CA VAL A 98 -4.16 1.55 17.87
C VAL A 98 -4.48 0.17 18.44
N PHE A 99 -3.92 -0.91 17.89
CA PHE A 99 -4.14 -2.26 18.42
C PHE A 99 -3.74 -2.39 19.90
N SER A 100 -2.59 -1.81 20.27
CA SER A 100 -2.09 -1.82 21.64
C SER A 100 -3.03 -1.11 22.62
N ALA A 101 -3.70 -0.04 22.19
CA ALA A 101 -4.70 0.67 23.00
C ALA A 101 -5.92 -0.21 23.33
N TYR A 102 -6.18 -1.26 22.55
CA TYR A 102 -7.22 -2.27 22.78
C TYR A 102 -6.70 -3.59 23.37
N GLY A 103 -5.44 -3.63 23.82
CA GLY A 103 -4.82 -4.83 24.39
C GLY A 103 -4.48 -5.92 23.36
N LEU A 104 -4.51 -5.57 22.06
CA LEU A 104 -4.15 -6.45 20.96
C LEU A 104 -2.70 -6.19 20.55
N ARG A 105 -2.02 -7.21 20.01
CA ARG A 105 -0.70 -7.05 19.36
C ARG A 105 -0.80 -7.49 17.91
N MET A 106 -0.21 -6.70 17.02
CA MET A 106 0.13 -7.18 15.70
C MET A 106 1.35 -8.10 15.89
N VAL A 107 1.18 -9.39 15.61
CA VAL A 107 2.26 -10.37 15.68
C VAL A 107 2.58 -10.72 14.23
N GLY A 108 3.84 -10.52 13.84
CA GLY A 108 4.41 -11.00 12.58
C GLY A 108 5.31 -12.20 12.81
#